data_AF-A0A2T6ZAI0-F1
#
_entry.id   AF-A0A2T6ZAI0-F1
#
_cell.length_a   1.000
_cell.length_b   1.000
_cell.length_c   1.000
_cell.angle_alpha   90.00
_cell.angle_beta   90.00
_cell.angle_gamma   90.00
#
_symmetry.space_group_name_H-M   'P 1'
#
loop_
_entity.id
_entity.type
_entity.pdbx_description
1 polymer ?
#
loop_
_entity_poly.entity_id
_entity_poly.type
_entity_poly.pdbx_seq_one_letter_code
_entity_poly.pdbx_strand_id
1 'polypeptide(L)'
;MLQGFKSMGHHSWRSSLGIRPADRGPRQFYVRTTAAFRALKSYPPYQHLVLYCSIPAHNLDPTINTPPSLVYQLRPSFLSIHPAPEPTTQNQFSLHPFTRTSRMFLDTIGVCNPPPTMPEGYELHSSDIVPELVEIVTKPDHPLERCWPAFISQASSDHDLMYRVPYFSKYQFIVTHNGSPVALSNAVPFYWPELEQHGPQPYGTKGWRTVSETLPDGGWDWAWRSAMSLYFSNNPTTTTGFPEAEIYTGHENLVGKQPNAVCALAVAIDPAYRRRGIADALLQNYKDLTRVCSYEAMVVPIRPTRKTEFLHVKMEDYVSWAKWASAGVDEPFDPWIRTHVRLGGQVIKVCHESMRIEADVDTWERWTGVRFTSEEALCRKDEDGRTYWEMSVASALSYVRYFPDLNRGVYTEPNVWIRHV
;
A
#
# COMPACT_ATOMS: atom_id res chain seq x y z
N MET A 1 -26.44 43.47 35.79
CA MET A 1 -27.18 44.70 36.12
C MET A 1 -26.88 45.70 35.00
N LEU A 2 -27.93 46.18 34.31
CA LEU A 2 -27.99 47.40 33.46
C LEU A 2 -27.21 47.37 32.12
N GLN A 3 -27.90 47.24 30.97
CA GLN A 3 -28.59 48.29 30.16
C GLN A 3 -27.61 49.06 29.25
N GLY A 4 -27.88 49.39 27.98
CA GLY A 4 -29.07 49.28 27.13
C GLY A 4 -29.00 50.31 25.97
N PHE A 5 -29.77 50.05 24.89
CA PHE A 5 -30.31 51.00 23.89
C PHE A 5 -29.35 51.73 22.91
N LYS A 6 -29.76 52.21 21.72
CA LYS A 6 -30.69 51.83 20.62
C LYS A 6 -30.57 52.94 19.54
N SER A 7 -30.77 52.54 18.29
CA SER A 7 -31.39 53.27 17.15
C SER A 7 -30.69 54.43 16.38
N MET A 8 -30.52 54.15 15.08
CA MET A 8 -31.04 54.85 13.88
C MET A 8 -30.72 56.34 13.59
N GLY A 9 -30.32 56.58 12.33
CA GLY A 9 -30.41 57.86 11.64
C GLY A 9 -30.01 57.77 10.16
N HIS A 10 -31.01 57.76 9.28
CA HIS A 10 -30.89 57.89 7.82
C HIS A 10 -30.45 59.31 7.41
N HIS A 11 -29.66 59.45 6.34
CA HIS A 11 -29.86 60.51 5.34
C HIS A 11 -29.28 60.13 3.97
N SER A 12 -30.12 60.26 2.94
CA SER A 12 -29.83 60.09 1.51
C SER A 12 -29.49 61.42 0.85
N TRP A 13 -28.65 61.42 -0.19
CA TRP A 13 -28.74 62.35 -1.32
C TRP A 13 -28.43 61.64 -2.64
N ARG A 14 -29.29 61.85 -3.65
CA ARG A 14 -29.19 61.39 -5.04
C ARG A 14 -28.78 62.56 -5.96
N SER A 15 -28.00 62.27 -7.00
CA SER A 15 -28.17 62.72 -8.40
C SER A 15 -26.99 62.12 -9.21
N SER A 16 -27.16 61.11 -10.06
CA SER A 16 -27.68 61.06 -11.44
C SER A 16 -26.97 61.98 -12.44
N LEU A 17 -26.06 61.42 -13.23
CA LEU A 17 -25.86 61.72 -14.66
C LEU A 17 -25.06 60.56 -15.28
N GLY A 18 -25.66 59.89 -16.26
CA GLY A 18 -25.09 58.71 -16.92
C GLY A 18 -24.24 59.08 -18.13
N ILE A 19 -23.13 58.37 -18.31
CA ILE A 19 -22.46 58.15 -19.60
C ILE A 19 -21.80 56.75 -19.53
N ARG A 20 -22.07 55.88 -20.52
CA ARG A 20 -21.25 54.72 -20.92
C ARG A 20 -20.88 54.93 -22.41
N PRO A 21 -19.91 54.21 -23.00
CA PRO A 21 -18.78 53.45 -22.44
C PRO A 21 -17.44 53.81 -23.13
N ALA A 22 -16.30 53.40 -22.57
CA ALA A 22 -15.09 53.18 -23.37
C ALA A 22 -14.19 52.12 -22.73
N ASP A 23 -13.73 51.24 -23.60
CA ASP A 23 -12.81 50.12 -23.42
C ASP A 23 -11.57 50.43 -22.56
N ARG A 24 -11.16 49.45 -21.75
CA ARG A 24 -9.83 48.78 -21.78
C ARG A 24 -9.60 48.05 -20.45
N GLY A 25 -9.86 46.75 -20.43
CA GLY A 25 -9.28 45.83 -19.45
C GLY A 25 -7.85 45.43 -19.85
N PRO A 26 -6.97 45.06 -18.89
CA PRO A 26 -5.60 44.68 -19.17
C PRO A 26 -5.53 43.29 -19.84
N ARG A 27 -4.73 43.21 -20.92
CA ARG A 27 -4.47 42.02 -21.73
C ARG A 27 -3.66 40.99 -20.92
N GLN A 28 -4.22 39.80 -20.71
CA GLN A 28 -3.46 38.59 -20.43
C GLN A 28 -3.15 37.88 -21.75
N PHE A 29 -1.88 37.59 -21.99
CA PHE A 29 -1.42 36.84 -23.14
C PHE A 29 -1.75 35.35 -22.95
N TYR A 30 -2.75 34.87 -23.68
CA TYR A 30 -2.96 33.44 -23.95
C TYR A 30 -2.21 33.10 -25.25
N VAL A 31 -1.15 32.31 -25.16
CA VAL A 31 -0.59 31.63 -26.35
C VAL A 31 -1.29 30.28 -26.48
N ARG A 32 -2.23 30.21 -27.41
CA ARG A 32 -2.73 28.96 -27.98
C ARG A 32 -1.70 28.43 -28.97
N THR A 33 -1.17 27.24 -28.75
CA THR A 33 -0.61 26.41 -29.82
C THR A 33 -1.43 25.13 -29.93
N THR A 34 -2.45 25.21 -30.79
CA THR A 34 -3.25 24.09 -31.26
C THR A 34 -2.67 23.64 -32.60
N ALA A 35 -1.65 22.78 -32.60
CA ALA A 35 -1.21 22.03 -33.80
C ALA A 35 -0.06 21.05 -33.48
N ALA A 36 -0.35 19.92 -32.84
CA ALA A 36 0.46 18.69 -32.92
C ALA A 36 -0.27 17.49 -32.29
N PHE A 37 -1.56 17.30 -32.60
CA PHE A 37 -2.29 16.09 -32.21
C PHE A 37 -2.86 15.41 -33.46
N ARG A 38 -1.96 15.03 -34.38
CA ARG A 38 -2.30 14.20 -35.55
C ARG A 38 -1.07 13.56 -36.20
N ALA A 39 -0.26 12.86 -35.42
CA ALA A 39 0.65 11.82 -35.90
C ALA A 39 1.29 11.16 -34.67
N LEU A 40 0.70 10.07 -34.18
CA LEU A 40 1.32 9.05 -33.31
C LEU A 40 0.26 7.95 -33.09
N LYS A 41 -0.18 7.35 -34.20
CA LYS A 41 -0.62 5.96 -34.21
C LYS A 41 0.50 5.18 -34.89
N SER A 42 0.72 3.96 -34.39
CA SER A 42 1.70 2.94 -34.80
C SER A 42 3.18 3.24 -34.51
N TYR A 43 3.73 2.71 -33.42
CA TYR A 43 4.91 1.81 -33.33
C TYR A 43 5.05 1.26 -31.87
N PRO A 44 5.60 0.05 -31.67
CA PRO A 44 5.56 -0.70 -30.39
C PRO A 44 6.65 -0.25 -29.39
N PRO A 45 6.53 -0.60 -28.08
CA PRO A 45 7.47 -0.14 -27.06
C PRO A 45 8.72 -1.02 -26.99
N TYR A 46 9.77 -0.45 -26.40
CA TYR A 46 11.11 -0.98 -26.09
C TYR A 46 12.20 -0.77 -27.14
N GLN A 47 12.93 0.34 -27.01
CA GLN A 47 14.40 0.35 -27.03
C GLN A 47 14.92 1.62 -26.34
N HIS A 48 15.84 1.43 -25.39
CA HIS A 48 16.54 2.49 -24.68
C HIS A 48 17.41 3.28 -25.68
N LEU A 49 17.15 4.58 -25.84
CA LEU A 49 18.06 5.49 -26.53
C LEU A 49 18.90 6.24 -25.47
N VAL A 50 20.15 5.81 -25.30
CA VAL A 50 21.16 6.54 -24.53
C VAL A 50 21.67 7.67 -25.43
N LEU A 51 21.31 8.91 -25.11
CA LEU A 51 21.88 10.11 -25.74
C LEU A 51 23.25 10.39 -25.12
N TYR A 52 24.32 10.03 -25.85
CA TYR A 52 25.66 10.52 -25.57
C TYR A 52 25.76 11.99 -26.01
N CYS A 53 25.99 12.89 -25.06
CA CYS A 53 26.37 14.27 -25.34
C CYS A 53 27.88 14.32 -25.60
N SER A 54 28.28 14.56 -26.85
CA SER A 54 29.67 14.75 -27.25
C SER A 54 30.13 16.17 -26.91
N ILE A 55 31.10 16.31 -26.02
CA ILE A 55 31.84 17.57 -25.79
C ILE A 55 33.11 17.52 -26.68
N PRO A 56 33.40 18.55 -27.50
CA PRO A 56 34.64 18.59 -28.27
C PRO A 56 35.84 18.92 -27.39
N ALA A 57 36.92 18.14 -27.54
CA ALA A 57 38.20 18.35 -26.89
C ALA A 57 38.98 19.49 -27.55
N HIS A 58 39.47 20.45 -26.76
CA HIS A 58 40.62 21.26 -27.12
C HIS A 58 41.52 21.52 -25.91
N ASN A 59 42.81 21.25 -26.12
CA ASN A 59 44.00 21.72 -25.41
C ASN A 59 44.16 21.36 -23.93
N LEU A 60 44.99 20.35 -23.62
CA LEU A 60 45.91 20.40 -22.48
C LEU A 60 47.18 19.55 -22.77
N ASP A 61 48.30 20.13 -22.34
CA ASP A 61 49.72 19.83 -22.48
C ASP A 61 50.16 18.47 -21.84
N PRO A 62 51.20 17.77 -22.33
CA PRO A 62 51.57 16.44 -21.85
C PRO A 62 52.74 16.51 -20.86
N THR A 63 52.52 16.21 -19.57
CA THR A 63 53.62 15.78 -18.69
C THR A 63 53.13 14.98 -17.48
N ILE A 64 53.81 13.85 -17.26
CA ILE A 64 54.04 13.13 -15.99
C ILE A 64 53.21 11.85 -15.69
N ASN A 65 53.85 10.74 -16.07
CA ASN A 65 54.14 9.50 -15.31
C ASN A 65 53.02 8.59 -14.76
N THR A 66 52.85 7.45 -15.45
CA THR A 66 52.47 6.15 -14.86
C THR A 66 53.31 5.01 -15.47
N PRO A 67 53.82 4.07 -14.65
CA PRO A 67 54.12 2.70 -15.12
C PRO A 67 53.65 1.60 -14.12
N PRO A 68 53.74 0.29 -14.44
CA PRO A 68 53.32 -0.37 -15.68
C PRO A 68 52.44 -1.63 -15.44
N SER A 69 51.88 -2.08 -16.55
CA SER A 69 51.11 -3.30 -16.89
C SER A 69 51.49 -4.66 -16.27
N LEU A 70 50.47 -5.54 -16.15
CA LEU A 70 50.64 -6.99 -16.37
C LEU A 70 49.38 -7.64 -16.98
N VAL A 71 49.64 -8.47 -18.00
CA VAL A 71 48.74 -9.13 -18.95
C VAL A 71 48.56 -10.60 -18.56
N TYR A 72 47.34 -11.16 -18.66
CA TYR A 72 47.08 -12.59 -18.89
C TYR A 72 45.76 -12.73 -19.68
N GLN A 73 45.81 -12.95 -20.99
CA GLN A 73 45.70 -14.22 -21.72
C GLN A 73 44.43 -15.06 -21.45
N LEU A 74 43.47 -14.97 -22.39
CA LEU A 74 42.37 -15.91 -22.58
C LEU A 74 42.84 -17.06 -23.49
N ARG A 75 42.55 -18.32 -23.11
CA ARG A 75 42.63 -19.49 -23.99
C ARG A 75 41.22 -20.00 -24.34
N PRO A 76 40.96 -20.42 -25.59
CA PRO A 76 39.70 -21.03 -26.00
C PRO A 76 39.76 -22.55 -25.88
N SER A 77 38.65 -23.18 -25.49
CA SER A 77 38.49 -24.64 -25.52
C SER A 77 37.23 -25.03 -26.29
N PHE A 78 37.42 -26.00 -27.18
CA PHE A 78 36.55 -26.45 -28.26
C PHE A 78 35.32 -27.26 -27.83
N LEU A 79 34.29 -27.23 -28.70
CA LEU A 79 33.14 -28.14 -28.76
C LEU A 79 33.53 -29.61 -28.99
N SER A 80 32.71 -30.51 -28.45
CA SER A 80 32.38 -31.80 -29.08
C SER A 80 30.97 -32.25 -28.67
N ILE A 81 30.16 -32.60 -29.66
CA ILE A 81 28.78 -33.12 -29.57
C ILE A 81 28.83 -34.59 -29.99
N HIS A 82 28.20 -35.50 -29.24
CA HIS A 82 27.73 -36.83 -29.71
C HIS A 82 26.60 -37.38 -28.78
N PRO A 83 25.77 -38.35 -29.23
CA PRO A 83 24.31 -38.35 -29.02
C PRO A 83 23.76 -39.21 -27.85
N ALA A 84 22.44 -39.06 -27.63
CA ALA A 84 21.59 -39.48 -26.50
C ALA A 84 21.43 -41.00 -26.22
N PRO A 85 20.83 -41.34 -25.06
CA PRO A 85 19.74 -42.32 -25.05
C PRO A 85 18.53 -41.92 -24.16
N GLU A 86 17.31 -42.18 -24.64
CA GLU A 86 16.09 -42.34 -23.82
C GLU A 86 15.78 -43.86 -23.63
N PRO A 87 14.75 -44.27 -22.87
CA PRO A 87 14.50 -44.02 -21.45
C PRO A 87 14.26 -45.35 -20.69
N THR A 88 14.45 -45.39 -19.36
CA THR A 88 13.98 -46.52 -18.52
C THR A 88 13.11 -46.05 -17.36
N THR A 89 11.86 -46.48 -17.49
CA THR A 89 10.72 -46.61 -16.58
C THR A 89 10.94 -46.67 -15.05
N GLN A 90 9.91 -46.13 -14.37
CA GLN A 90 9.38 -46.43 -13.02
C GLN A 90 9.95 -45.66 -11.81
N ASN A 91 9.31 -44.54 -11.52
CA ASN A 91 8.67 -44.33 -10.22
C ASN A 91 7.42 -43.44 -10.41
N GLN A 92 6.26 -44.09 -10.52
CA GLN A 92 4.96 -43.43 -10.50
C GLN A 92 4.68 -42.95 -9.06
N PHE A 93 4.90 -41.67 -8.78
CA PHE A 93 4.06 -40.98 -7.80
C PHE A 93 2.81 -40.53 -8.55
N SER A 94 1.69 -41.22 -8.32
CA SER A 94 0.41 -40.77 -8.85
C SER A 94 -0.01 -39.50 -8.12
N LEU A 95 0.28 -38.33 -8.71
CA LEU A 95 -0.43 -37.11 -8.39
C LEU A 95 -1.86 -37.29 -8.93
N HIS A 96 -2.78 -37.65 -8.04
CA HIS A 96 -4.21 -37.60 -8.34
C HIS A 96 -4.58 -36.16 -8.75
N PRO A 97 -5.50 -35.99 -9.71
CA PRO A 97 -5.94 -34.67 -10.14
C PRO A 97 -6.63 -33.96 -8.97
N PHE A 98 -6.06 -32.81 -8.57
CA PHE A 98 -6.60 -31.92 -7.56
C PHE A 98 -7.90 -31.28 -8.09
N THR A 99 -9.03 -31.92 -7.82
CA THR A 99 -10.37 -31.29 -7.92
C THR A 99 -10.98 -31.15 -6.52
N ARG A 100 -10.25 -30.49 -5.60
CA ARG A 100 -10.60 -30.32 -4.18
C ARG A 100 -10.73 -28.87 -3.72
N THR A 101 -10.64 -27.92 -4.65
CA THR A 101 -10.44 -26.48 -4.39
C THR A 101 -11.60 -25.80 -3.66
N SER A 102 -12.84 -26.28 -3.80
CA SER A 102 -14.00 -25.61 -3.17
C SER A 102 -14.35 -26.12 -1.76
N ARG A 103 -13.74 -27.21 -1.26
CA ARG A 103 -14.10 -27.77 0.06
C ARG A 103 -13.32 -27.16 1.22
N MET A 104 -12.14 -26.58 0.96
CA MET A 104 -11.16 -26.30 2.00
C MET A 104 -11.38 -25.00 2.77
N PHE A 105 -12.05 -24.01 2.19
CA PHE A 105 -12.46 -22.79 2.92
C PHE A 105 -13.54 -23.06 3.99
N LEU A 106 -14.29 -24.15 3.82
CA LEU A 106 -15.51 -24.47 4.57
C LEU A 106 -15.24 -24.93 6.00
N ASP A 107 -14.06 -25.51 6.27
CA ASP A 107 -13.81 -26.21 7.53
C ASP A 107 -13.27 -25.28 8.65
N THR A 108 -12.57 -24.18 8.32
CA THR A 108 -11.88 -23.37 9.36
C THR A 108 -12.57 -22.07 9.78
N ILE A 109 -13.33 -21.43 8.88
CA ILE A 109 -14.01 -20.14 9.13
C ILE A 109 -15.55 -20.28 9.02
N GLY A 110 -16.03 -21.30 8.30
CA GLY A 110 -17.44 -21.59 8.09
C GLY A 110 -17.80 -21.72 6.60
N VAL A 111 -19.01 -22.21 6.32
CA VAL A 111 -19.49 -22.43 4.96
C VAL A 111 -19.81 -21.08 4.29
N CYS A 112 -18.98 -20.65 3.34
CA CYS A 112 -19.32 -19.57 2.42
C CYS A 112 -20.31 -20.07 1.36
N ASN A 113 -21.43 -19.35 1.21
CA ASN A 113 -22.39 -19.59 0.14
C ASN A 113 -22.71 -18.27 -0.59
N PRO A 114 -22.31 -18.09 -1.86
CA PRO A 114 -21.56 -19.04 -2.69
C PRO A 114 -20.13 -19.29 -2.17
N PRO A 115 -19.48 -20.40 -2.56
CA PRO A 115 -18.11 -20.68 -2.18
C PRO A 115 -17.16 -19.60 -2.70
N PRO A 116 -15.96 -19.46 -2.10
CA PRO A 116 -14.93 -18.54 -2.58
C PRO A 116 -14.66 -18.76 -4.07
N THR A 117 -14.49 -17.67 -4.80
CA THR A 117 -14.26 -17.72 -6.24
C THR A 117 -12.95 -17.05 -6.62
N MET A 118 -12.32 -17.60 -7.65
CA MET A 118 -11.14 -17.04 -8.31
C MET A 118 -11.36 -17.06 -9.82
N PRO A 119 -10.65 -16.21 -10.59
CA PRO A 119 -10.62 -16.34 -12.05
C PRO A 119 -10.18 -17.74 -12.47
N GLU A 120 -10.59 -18.16 -13.66
CA GLU A 120 -10.25 -19.48 -14.20
C GLU A 120 -8.73 -19.72 -14.19
N GLY A 121 -8.32 -20.91 -13.73
CA GLY A 121 -6.92 -21.30 -13.62
C GLY A 121 -6.20 -20.80 -12.37
N TYR A 122 -6.89 -20.14 -11.44
CA TYR A 122 -6.33 -19.73 -10.15
C TYR A 122 -7.03 -20.45 -8.99
N GLU A 123 -6.27 -20.78 -7.97
CA GLU A 123 -6.76 -21.47 -6.78
C GLU A 123 -6.52 -20.60 -5.55
N LEU A 124 -7.49 -20.57 -4.64
CA LEU A 124 -7.41 -19.84 -3.37
C LEU A 124 -7.19 -20.83 -2.23
N HIS A 125 -6.20 -20.55 -1.40
CA HIS A 125 -5.85 -21.34 -0.23
C HIS A 125 -5.81 -20.46 1.01
N SER A 126 -6.26 -20.98 2.15
CA SER A 126 -6.06 -20.34 3.45
C SER A 126 -4.71 -20.80 4.03
N SER A 127 -3.95 -19.89 4.63
CA SER A 127 -2.55 -20.19 4.98
C SER A 127 -2.39 -21.29 6.05
N ASP A 128 -3.41 -21.48 6.90
CA ASP A 128 -3.44 -22.50 7.95
C ASP A 128 -3.46 -23.95 7.41
N ILE A 129 -3.89 -24.14 6.16
CA ILE A 129 -4.01 -25.47 5.54
C ILE A 129 -2.93 -25.75 4.48
N VAL A 130 -2.10 -24.76 4.14
CA VAL A 130 -0.99 -24.87 3.18
C VAL A 130 0.31 -24.29 3.76
N PRO A 131 0.79 -24.78 4.92
CA PRO A 131 2.00 -24.26 5.57
C PRO A 131 3.23 -24.31 4.64
N GLU A 132 3.30 -25.28 3.73
CA GLU A 132 4.35 -25.38 2.73
C GLU A 132 4.37 -24.20 1.75
N LEU A 133 3.20 -23.63 1.42
CA LEU A 133 3.14 -22.43 0.58
C LEU A 133 3.52 -21.18 1.37
N VAL A 134 3.21 -21.14 2.67
CA VAL A 134 3.64 -20.05 3.57
C VAL A 134 5.17 -19.97 3.61
N GLU A 135 5.85 -21.11 3.80
CA GLU A 135 7.32 -21.18 3.78
C GLU A 135 7.94 -20.71 2.47
N ILE A 136 7.23 -20.81 1.35
CA ILE A 136 7.69 -20.32 0.04
C ILE A 136 7.51 -18.81 -0.06
N VAL A 137 6.31 -18.30 0.24
CA VAL A 137 5.97 -16.89 -0.02
C VAL A 137 6.61 -15.92 0.98
N THR A 138 6.96 -16.40 2.18
CA THR A 138 7.59 -15.61 3.24
C THR A 138 9.11 -15.50 3.11
N LYS A 139 9.72 -16.13 2.09
CA LYS A 139 11.16 -15.97 1.85
C LYS A 139 11.46 -14.52 1.46
N PRO A 140 12.51 -13.88 2.04
CA PRO A 140 12.83 -12.48 1.75
C PRO A 140 13.06 -12.16 0.27
N ASP A 141 13.49 -13.15 -0.52
CA ASP A 141 13.75 -13.01 -1.94
C ASP A 141 12.53 -13.32 -2.83
N HIS A 142 11.41 -13.78 -2.26
CA HIS A 142 10.21 -14.12 -3.01
C HIS A 142 9.60 -12.89 -3.71
N PRO A 143 9.11 -12.98 -4.96
CA PRO A 143 8.57 -11.84 -5.70
C PRO A 143 7.41 -11.11 -5.00
N LEU A 144 6.63 -11.82 -4.19
CA LEU A 144 5.53 -11.24 -3.42
C LEU A 144 6.01 -10.33 -2.29
N GLU A 145 7.15 -10.65 -1.66
CA GLU A 145 7.73 -9.76 -0.64
C GLU A 145 8.31 -8.49 -1.26
N ARG A 146 8.83 -8.59 -2.48
CA ARG A 146 9.34 -7.43 -3.25
C ARG A 146 8.24 -6.48 -3.73
N CYS A 147 6.96 -6.79 -3.50
CA CYS A 147 5.87 -5.84 -3.76
C CYS A 147 5.86 -4.69 -2.74
N TRP A 148 6.49 -4.88 -1.59
CA TRP A 148 6.65 -3.87 -0.56
C TRP A 148 8.04 -3.22 -0.63
N PRO A 149 8.18 -1.93 -0.29
CA PRO A 149 9.50 -1.31 -0.14
C PRO A 149 10.32 -2.03 0.93
N ALA A 150 11.62 -2.17 0.71
CA ALA A 150 12.53 -2.88 1.61
C ALA A 150 12.49 -2.34 3.05
N PHE A 151 12.40 -1.02 3.23
CA PHE A 151 12.30 -0.39 4.54
C PHE A 151 10.98 -0.72 5.28
N ILE A 152 9.93 -1.17 4.59
CA ILE A 152 8.71 -1.69 5.22
C ILE A 152 8.89 -3.17 5.55
N SER A 153 9.27 -3.99 4.57
CA SER A 153 9.39 -5.45 4.76
C SER A 153 10.43 -5.84 5.82
N GLN A 154 11.55 -5.11 5.89
CA GLN A 154 12.67 -5.46 6.78
C GLN A 154 12.58 -4.82 8.17
N ALA A 155 11.72 -3.82 8.36
CA ALA A 155 11.54 -3.16 9.66
C ALA A 155 10.61 -3.95 10.60
N SER A 156 9.80 -4.85 10.06
CA SER A 156 8.74 -5.52 10.80
C SER A 156 9.17 -6.88 11.33
N SER A 157 9.41 -6.96 12.64
CA SER A 157 9.84 -8.20 13.30
C SER A 157 8.73 -9.23 13.52
N ASP A 158 7.46 -8.79 13.56
CA ASP A 158 6.35 -9.62 14.08
C ASP A 158 5.27 -9.94 13.03
N HIS A 159 5.47 -9.58 11.76
CA HIS A 159 4.46 -9.82 10.72
C HIS A 159 4.23 -11.31 10.44
N ASP A 160 5.23 -12.15 10.72
CA ASP A 160 5.13 -13.61 10.61
C ASP A 160 4.11 -14.21 11.59
N LEU A 161 3.79 -13.51 12.69
CA LEU A 161 2.74 -13.93 13.63
C LEU A 161 1.36 -14.02 12.97
N MET A 162 1.12 -13.28 11.88
CA MET A 162 -0.12 -13.42 11.08
C MET A 162 -0.30 -14.84 10.53
N TYR A 163 0.81 -15.55 10.28
CA TYR A 163 0.83 -16.91 9.76
C TYR A 163 1.09 -17.95 10.85
N ARG A 164 1.88 -17.62 11.88
CA ARG A 164 2.25 -18.55 12.96
C ARG A 164 1.17 -18.72 14.01
N VAL A 165 0.38 -17.68 14.30
CA VAL A 165 -0.72 -17.76 15.26
C VAL A 165 -1.93 -18.42 14.58
N PRO A 166 -2.40 -19.60 15.04
CA PRO A 166 -3.46 -20.36 14.35
C PRO A 166 -4.80 -19.62 14.21
N TYR A 167 -5.02 -18.59 15.02
CA TYR A 167 -6.20 -17.74 14.91
C TYR A 167 -6.13 -16.80 13.70
N PHE A 168 -4.97 -16.17 13.45
CA PHE A 168 -4.79 -15.21 12.37
C PHE A 168 -4.53 -15.88 11.03
N SER A 169 -3.88 -17.05 11.01
CA SER A 169 -3.52 -17.76 9.77
C SER A 169 -4.72 -18.07 8.87
N LYS A 170 -5.91 -18.24 9.45
CA LYS A 170 -7.18 -18.43 8.74
C LYS A 170 -7.59 -17.25 7.86
N TYR A 171 -7.13 -16.04 8.18
CA TYR A 171 -7.48 -14.81 7.45
C TYR A 171 -6.44 -14.45 6.38
N GLN A 172 -5.39 -15.27 6.22
CA GLN A 172 -4.34 -15.03 5.25
C GLN A 172 -4.57 -15.97 4.07
N PHE A 173 -4.64 -15.40 2.86
CA PHE A 173 -4.89 -16.17 1.66
C PHE A 173 -3.69 -16.19 0.74
N ILE A 174 -3.47 -17.34 0.12
CA ILE A 174 -2.46 -17.56 -0.91
C ILE A 174 -3.18 -17.97 -2.18
N VAL A 175 -2.84 -17.32 -3.30
CA VAL A 175 -3.35 -17.69 -4.62
C VAL A 175 -2.25 -18.40 -5.38
N THR A 176 -2.59 -19.55 -5.96
CA THR A 176 -1.69 -20.29 -6.85
C THR A 176 -2.18 -20.28 -8.29
N HIS A 177 -1.23 -20.42 -9.22
CA HIS A 177 -1.47 -20.71 -10.63
C HIS A 177 -0.54 -21.85 -11.04
N ASN A 178 -1.09 -22.95 -11.55
CA ASN A 178 -0.34 -24.19 -11.83
C ASN A 178 0.52 -24.65 -10.63
N GLY A 179 -0.04 -24.57 -9.41
CA GLY A 179 0.62 -24.96 -8.17
C GLY A 179 1.68 -23.99 -7.62
N SER A 180 2.02 -22.93 -8.35
CA SER A 180 2.98 -21.91 -7.90
C SER A 180 2.27 -20.71 -7.27
N PRO A 181 2.73 -20.17 -6.12
CA PRO A 181 2.17 -18.95 -5.54
C PRO A 181 2.36 -17.73 -6.45
N VAL A 182 1.28 -17.00 -6.69
CA VAL A 182 1.25 -15.80 -7.55
C VAL A 182 0.64 -14.57 -6.89
N ALA A 183 -0.04 -14.76 -5.76
CA ALA A 183 -0.49 -13.68 -4.89
C ALA A 183 -0.60 -14.13 -3.43
N LEU A 184 -0.50 -13.17 -2.53
CA LEU A 184 -0.83 -13.32 -1.12
C LEU A 184 -1.71 -12.15 -0.68
N SER A 185 -2.56 -12.38 0.31
CA SER A 185 -3.30 -11.33 0.97
C SER A 185 -3.46 -11.60 2.45
N ASN A 186 -3.53 -10.53 3.22
CA ASN A 186 -3.55 -10.57 4.67
C ASN A 186 -4.73 -9.76 5.19
N ALA A 187 -5.43 -10.30 6.17
CA ALA A 187 -6.46 -9.58 6.90
C ALA A 187 -6.46 -9.99 8.37
N VAL A 188 -7.05 -9.17 9.23
CA VAL A 188 -7.17 -9.46 10.66
C VAL A 188 -8.53 -9.05 11.20
N PRO A 189 -9.16 -9.90 12.02
CA PRO A 189 -10.35 -9.51 12.77
C PRO A 189 -9.94 -8.63 13.95
N PHE A 190 -10.72 -7.58 14.24
CA PHE A 190 -10.47 -6.69 15.36
C PHE A 190 -11.78 -6.25 16.01
N TYR A 191 -11.68 -5.71 17.22
CA TYR A 191 -12.81 -5.16 17.95
C TYR A 191 -12.86 -3.65 17.76
N TRP A 192 -14.00 -3.17 17.27
CA TRP A 192 -14.29 -1.77 17.03
C TRP A 192 -15.41 -1.31 17.98
N PRO A 193 -15.08 -0.58 19.07
CA PRO A 193 -16.04 -0.19 20.09
C PRO A 193 -17.22 0.61 19.57
N GLU A 194 -16.99 1.54 18.63
CA GLU A 194 -18.04 2.40 18.11
C GLU A 194 -19.04 1.65 17.24
N LEU A 195 -18.63 0.56 16.58
CA LEU A 195 -19.59 -0.35 15.91
C LEU A 195 -20.45 -1.09 16.93
N GLU A 196 -19.88 -1.58 18.04
CA GLU A 196 -20.68 -2.24 19.10
C GLU A 196 -21.72 -1.26 19.69
N GLN A 197 -21.31 -0.01 19.94
CA GLN A 197 -22.17 1.01 20.56
C GLN A 197 -23.29 1.50 19.64
N HIS A 198 -23.01 1.67 18.34
CA HIS A 198 -23.93 2.28 17.40
C HIS A 198 -24.55 1.28 16.42
N GLY A 199 -24.06 0.05 16.35
CA GLY A 199 -24.40 -0.95 15.33
C GLY A 199 -23.79 -0.64 13.96
N PRO A 200 -24.06 -1.47 12.93
CA PRO A 200 -23.41 -1.38 11.63
C PRO A 200 -23.76 -0.10 10.86
N GLN A 201 -24.94 0.46 11.16
CA GLN A 201 -25.60 1.60 10.51
C GLN A 201 -25.85 1.38 9.00
N PRO A 202 -27.02 1.77 8.45
CA PRO A 202 -27.26 1.58 7.02
C PRO A 202 -26.27 2.39 6.20
N TYR A 203 -25.74 1.77 5.15
CA TYR A 203 -24.82 2.40 4.22
C TYR A 203 -25.33 3.76 3.70
N GLY A 204 -24.43 4.75 3.60
CA GLY A 204 -24.76 6.09 3.11
C GLY A 204 -25.49 6.98 4.12
N THR A 205 -25.84 6.48 5.31
CA THR A 205 -26.45 7.30 6.37
C THR A 205 -25.41 8.16 7.10
N LYS A 206 -25.90 9.22 7.75
CA LYS A 206 -25.06 10.03 8.66
C LYS A 206 -24.45 9.17 9.77
N GLY A 207 -25.21 8.22 10.33
CA GLY A 207 -24.72 7.31 11.37
C GLY A 207 -23.57 6.44 10.88
N TRP A 208 -23.70 5.84 9.70
CA TRP A 208 -22.63 5.05 9.08
C TRP A 208 -21.35 5.85 8.89
N ARG A 209 -21.49 7.10 8.44
CA ARG A 209 -20.34 8.01 8.26
C ARG A 209 -19.71 8.38 9.61
N THR A 210 -20.51 8.77 10.59
CA THR A 210 -20.03 9.13 11.93
C THR A 210 -19.26 8.00 12.61
N VAL A 211 -19.77 6.76 12.51
CA VAL A 211 -19.02 5.59 13.01
C VAL A 211 -17.74 5.39 12.22
N SER A 212 -17.80 5.43 10.89
CA SER A 212 -16.61 5.20 10.06
C SER A 212 -15.49 6.23 10.31
N GLU A 213 -15.85 7.48 10.59
CA GLU A 213 -14.91 8.57 10.89
C GLU A 213 -14.17 8.38 12.24
N THR A 214 -14.59 7.44 13.10
CA THR A 214 -13.88 7.10 14.34
C THR A 214 -12.67 6.18 14.14
N LEU A 215 -12.50 5.60 12.95
CA LEU A 215 -11.26 4.87 12.61
C LEU A 215 -10.04 5.77 12.87
N PRO A 216 -8.98 5.30 13.52
CA PRO A 216 -7.89 6.16 13.95
C PRO A 216 -6.87 6.42 12.84
N ASP A 217 -6.02 7.43 13.07
CA ASP A 217 -4.98 7.83 12.12
C ASP A 217 -3.85 6.79 12.01
N GLY A 218 -3.76 5.87 12.97
CA GLY A 218 -2.76 4.80 13.00
C GLY A 218 -2.95 3.68 11.96
N GLY A 219 -4.03 3.70 11.17
CA GLY A 219 -4.15 2.91 9.95
C GLY A 219 -3.81 1.40 10.09
N TRP A 220 -2.85 0.97 9.27
CA TRP A 220 -2.32 -0.40 9.21
C TRP A 220 -1.73 -0.87 10.54
N ASP A 221 -0.81 -0.11 11.14
CA ASP A 221 -0.18 -0.45 12.41
C ASP A 221 -1.23 -0.57 13.53
N TRP A 222 -2.18 0.37 13.57
CA TRP A 222 -3.26 0.31 14.54
C TRP A 222 -4.14 -0.93 14.37
N ALA A 223 -4.53 -1.28 13.15
CA ALA A 223 -5.39 -2.43 12.91
C ALA A 223 -4.69 -3.74 13.29
N TRP A 224 -3.41 -3.88 12.93
CA TRP A 224 -2.62 -5.06 13.33
C TRP A 224 -2.47 -5.16 14.85
N ARG A 225 -2.06 -4.07 15.50
CA ARG A 225 -1.91 -4.02 16.96
C ARG A 225 -3.23 -4.27 17.68
N SER A 226 -4.34 -3.73 17.18
CA SER A 226 -5.68 -3.93 17.78
C SER A 226 -6.14 -5.38 17.72
N ALA A 227 -5.88 -6.06 16.60
CA ALA A 227 -6.18 -7.48 16.45
C ALA A 227 -5.33 -8.35 17.41
N MET A 228 -4.02 -8.08 17.47
CA MET A 228 -3.10 -8.76 18.38
C MET A 228 -3.49 -8.54 19.85
N SER A 229 -3.71 -7.28 20.25
CA SER A 229 -4.10 -6.93 21.61
C SER A 229 -5.42 -7.58 22.02
N LEU A 230 -6.40 -7.65 21.12
CA LEU A 230 -7.65 -8.37 21.38
C LEU A 230 -7.41 -9.86 21.59
N TYR A 231 -6.65 -10.51 20.70
CA TYR A 231 -6.42 -11.95 20.77
C TYR A 231 -5.65 -12.34 22.03
N PHE A 232 -4.53 -11.67 22.31
CA PHE A 232 -3.66 -12.01 23.44
C PHE A 232 -4.24 -11.59 24.79
N SER A 233 -5.08 -10.55 24.84
CA SER A 233 -5.83 -10.23 26.07
C SER A 233 -6.89 -11.29 26.40
N ASN A 234 -7.50 -11.90 25.37
CA ASN A 234 -8.45 -13.01 25.55
C ASN A 234 -7.78 -14.36 25.77
N ASN A 235 -6.51 -14.51 25.38
CA ASN A 235 -5.77 -15.78 25.42
C ASN A 235 -4.39 -15.60 26.08
N PRO A 236 -4.31 -15.10 27.33
CA PRO A 236 -3.04 -14.69 27.94
C PRO A 236 -2.03 -15.82 28.12
N THR A 237 -2.47 -17.09 28.16
CA THR A 237 -1.58 -18.26 28.25
C THR A 237 -0.90 -18.63 26.93
N THR A 238 -1.43 -18.15 25.80
CA THR A 238 -0.89 -18.46 24.46
C THR A 238 0.43 -17.74 24.15
N THR A 239 0.77 -16.68 24.88
CA THR A 239 2.08 -16.01 24.77
C THR A 239 3.26 -16.92 25.10
N THR A 240 3.04 -18.02 25.84
CA THR A 240 4.09 -19.02 26.11
C THR A 240 4.68 -19.60 24.81
N GLY A 241 3.90 -19.67 23.72
CA GLY A 241 4.37 -20.07 22.39
C GLY A 241 4.85 -18.92 21.50
N PHE A 242 4.67 -17.68 21.94
CA PHE A 242 4.98 -16.45 21.21
C PHE A 242 5.47 -15.36 22.19
N PRO A 243 6.69 -15.48 22.75
CA PRO A 243 7.20 -14.51 23.73
C PRO A 243 7.20 -13.06 23.20
N GLU A 244 7.46 -12.88 21.90
CA GLU A 244 7.38 -11.59 21.21
C GLU A 244 6.00 -10.93 21.30
N ALA A 245 4.94 -11.71 21.53
CA ALA A 245 3.57 -11.21 21.64
C ALA A 245 3.21 -10.65 23.03
N GLU A 246 4.12 -10.70 24.00
CA GLU A 246 3.89 -10.18 25.36
C GLU A 246 3.49 -8.70 25.35
N ILE A 247 4.02 -7.91 24.41
CA ILE A 247 3.71 -6.48 24.24
C ILE A 247 2.24 -6.18 23.90
N TYR A 248 1.47 -7.20 23.49
CA TYR A 248 0.05 -7.08 23.16
C TYR A 248 -0.87 -7.54 24.31
N THR A 249 -0.30 -7.90 25.46
CA THR A 249 -1.09 -8.35 26.63
C THR A 249 -1.46 -7.19 27.57
N GLY A 250 -2.26 -7.47 28.60
CA GLY A 250 -2.53 -6.52 29.68
C GLY A 250 -3.63 -5.49 29.40
N HIS A 251 -4.39 -5.64 28.32
CA HIS A 251 -5.54 -4.76 28.03
C HIS A 251 -6.82 -5.29 28.67
N GLU A 252 -7.05 -4.99 29.95
CA GLU A 252 -8.24 -5.44 30.71
C GLU A 252 -9.57 -5.07 30.02
N ASN A 253 -9.63 -3.92 29.36
CA ASN A 253 -10.80 -3.45 28.63
C ASN A 253 -11.15 -4.27 27.38
N LEU A 254 -10.24 -5.13 26.90
CA LEU A 254 -10.45 -6.03 25.77
C LEU A 254 -10.83 -7.45 26.19
N VAL A 255 -10.68 -7.81 27.47
CA VAL A 255 -10.99 -9.15 27.97
C VAL A 255 -12.49 -9.44 27.81
N GLY A 256 -12.79 -10.58 27.19
CA GLY A 256 -14.15 -11.03 26.85
C GLY A 256 -14.74 -10.39 25.58
N LYS A 257 -14.09 -9.37 25.01
CA LYS A 257 -14.56 -8.75 23.76
C LYS A 257 -14.31 -9.68 22.57
N GLN A 258 -15.22 -9.63 21.60
CA GLN A 258 -15.13 -10.39 20.36
C GLN A 258 -14.89 -9.43 19.19
N PRO A 259 -14.20 -9.86 18.13
CA PRO A 259 -14.08 -9.04 16.94
C PRO A 259 -15.46 -8.84 16.29
N ASN A 260 -15.73 -7.62 15.87
CA ASN A 260 -16.95 -7.24 15.15
C ASN A 260 -16.65 -6.64 13.76
N ALA A 261 -15.37 -6.53 13.40
CA ALA A 261 -14.93 -6.03 12.10
C ALA A 261 -13.68 -6.79 11.62
N VAL A 262 -13.42 -6.72 10.31
CA VAL A 262 -12.19 -7.24 9.70
C VAL A 262 -11.46 -6.12 8.95
N CYS A 263 -10.14 -6.10 9.08
CA CYS A 263 -9.27 -5.18 8.37
C CYS A 263 -8.44 -5.95 7.34
N ALA A 264 -8.58 -5.67 6.04
CA ALA A 264 -7.65 -6.18 5.05
C ALA A 264 -6.39 -5.33 5.06
N LEU A 265 -5.25 -5.96 5.31
CA LEU A 265 -3.96 -5.30 5.55
C LEU A 265 -3.05 -5.30 4.32
N ALA A 266 -3.11 -6.35 3.50
CA ALA A 266 -2.25 -6.47 2.32
C ALA A 266 -2.90 -7.25 1.20
N VAL A 267 -2.59 -6.86 -0.04
CA VAL A 267 -2.76 -7.67 -1.25
C VAL A 267 -1.50 -7.48 -2.09
N ALA A 268 -0.68 -8.52 -2.19
CA ALA A 268 0.50 -8.55 -3.04
C ALA A 268 0.27 -9.53 -4.18
N ILE A 269 0.50 -9.07 -5.42
CA ILE A 269 0.33 -9.86 -6.63
C ILE A 269 1.59 -9.69 -7.46
N ASP A 270 2.16 -10.83 -7.86
CA ASP A 270 3.32 -10.87 -8.75
C ASP A 270 3.01 -10.01 -10.00
N PRO A 271 3.93 -9.09 -10.37
CA PRO A 271 3.74 -8.21 -11.53
C PRO A 271 3.29 -8.91 -12.82
N ALA A 272 3.74 -10.15 -13.08
CA ALA A 272 3.36 -10.94 -14.26
C ALA A 272 1.89 -11.39 -14.26
N TYR A 273 1.25 -11.39 -13.09
CA TYR A 273 -0.12 -11.86 -12.87
C TYR A 273 -1.12 -10.73 -12.57
N ARG A 274 -0.67 -9.47 -12.57
CA ARG A 274 -1.55 -8.30 -12.39
C ARG A 274 -2.53 -8.13 -13.56
N ARG A 275 -3.64 -7.43 -13.30
CA ARG A 275 -4.74 -7.17 -14.26
C ARG A 275 -5.45 -8.43 -14.77
N ARG A 276 -5.46 -9.49 -13.98
CA ARG A 276 -6.15 -10.77 -14.28
C ARG A 276 -7.37 -11.04 -13.39
N GLY A 277 -7.87 -10.01 -12.68
CA GLY A 277 -9.02 -10.13 -11.76
C GLY A 277 -8.70 -10.73 -10.39
N ILE A 278 -7.44 -11.08 -10.10
CA ILE A 278 -7.02 -11.70 -8.83
C ILE A 278 -7.30 -10.79 -7.63
N ALA A 279 -6.96 -9.49 -7.73
CA ALA A 279 -7.18 -8.54 -6.63
C ALA A 279 -8.67 -8.39 -6.30
N ASP A 280 -9.49 -8.22 -7.33
CA ASP A 280 -10.94 -8.06 -7.21
C ASP A 280 -11.57 -9.30 -6.56
N ALA A 281 -11.14 -10.49 -6.97
CA ALA A 281 -11.57 -11.75 -6.37
C ALA A 281 -11.15 -11.86 -4.90
N LEU A 282 -9.90 -11.55 -4.55
CA LEU A 282 -9.43 -11.57 -3.16
C LEU A 282 -10.25 -10.63 -2.25
N LEU A 283 -10.53 -9.41 -2.73
CA LEU A 283 -11.37 -8.46 -2.00
C LEU A 283 -12.81 -8.95 -1.84
N GLN A 284 -13.37 -9.58 -2.88
CA GLN A 284 -14.70 -10.18 -2.79
C GLN A 284 -14.72 -11.33 -1.77
N ASN A 285 -13.70 -12.19 -1.74
CA ASN A 285 -13.58 -13.26 -0.76
C ASN A 285 -13.49 -12.72 0.68
N TYR A 286 -12.82 -11.59 0.94
CA TYR A 286 -12.85 -10.96 2.26
C TYR A 286 -14.22 -10.36 2.60
N LYS A 287 -14.96 -9.81 1.64
CA LYS A 287 -16.35 -9.36 1.87
C LYS A 287 -17.26 -10.54 2.21
N ASP A 288 -17.07 -11.68 1.57
CA ASP A 288 -17.85 -12.89 1.86
C ASP A 288 -17.49 -13.49 3.22
N LEU A 289 -16.19 -13.52 3.56
CA LEU A 289 -15.72 -13.86 4.91
C LEU A 289 -16.34 -12.95 5.97
N THR A 290 -16.41 -11.64 5.72
CA THR A 290 -17.05 -10.66 6.63
C THR A 290 -18.49 -11.06 6.92
N ARG A 291 -19.25 -11.47 5.89
CA ARG A 291 -20.64 -11.91 6.03
C ARG A 291 -20.75 -13.23 6.80
N VAL A 292 -19.92 -14.23 6.47
CA VAL A 292 -19.95 -15.55 7.12
C VAL A 292 -19.59 -15.48 8.59
N CYS A 293 -18.59 -14.66 8.94
CA CYS A 293 -18.20 -14.42 10.33
C CYS A 293 -19.17 -13.49 11.08
N SER A 294 -20.22 -12.98 10.40
CA SER A 294 -21.17 -12.00 10.95
C SER A 294 -20.49 -10.73 11.47
N TYR A 295 -19.39 -10.32 10.84
CA TYR A 295 -18.76 -9.03 11.11
C TYR A 295 -19.60 -7.90 10.51
N GLU A 296 -19.64 -6.78 11.23
CA GLU A 296 -20.43 -5.59 10.89
C GLU A 296 -19.75 -4.70 9.85
N ALA A 297 -18.44 -4.85 9.65
CA ALA A 297 -17.68 -4.07 8.69
C ALA A 297 -16.42 -4.77 8.19
N MET A 298 -16.08 -4.49 6.94
CA MET A 298 -14.74 -4.67 6.39
C MET A 298 -14.12 -3.30 6.12
N VAL A 299 -12.90 -3.08 6.63
CA VAL A 299 -12.12 -1.86 6.40
C VAL A 299 -10.76 -2.16 5.80
N VAL A 300 -10.15 -1.15 5.16
CA VAL A 300 -8.86 -1.27 4.49
C VAL A 300 -8.10 0.05 4.62
N PRO A 301 -6.90 0.08 5.19
CA PRO A 301 -6.01 1.23 5.17
C PRO A 301 -5.20 1.16 3.88
N ILE A 302 -5.70 1.82 2.84
CA ILE A 302 -5.11 1.76 1.50
C ILE A 302 -3.83 2.58 1.43
N ARG A 303 -2.75 1.90 1.07
CA ARG A 303 -1.52 2.49 0.54
C ARG A 303 -1.68 2.80 -0.94
N PRO A 304 -1.87 4.06 -1.37
CA PRO A 304 -2.16 4.37 -2.77
C PRO A 304 -0.93 4.13 -3.64
N THR A 305 -1.12 3.37 -4.72
CA THR A 305 -0.01 2.82 -5.52
C THR A 305 0.75 3.86 -6.36
N ARG A 306 0.11 4.97 -6.74
CA ARG A 306 0.72 6.04 -7.55
C ARG A 306 1.10 7.28 -6.74
N LYS A 307 0.84 7.31 -5.43
CA LYS A 307 1.17 8.46 -4.58
C LYS A 307 2.69 8.74 -4.54
N THR A 308 3.51 7.71 -4.75
CA THR A 308 4.98 7.82 -4.88
C THR A 308 5.41 8.78 -5.99
N GLU A 309 4.64 8.90 -7.08
CA GLU A 309 4.88 9.83 -8.19
C GLU A 309 4.67 11.31 -7.77
N PHE A 310 4.01 11.54 -6.62
CA PHE A 310 3.57 12.85 -6.14
C PHE A 310 3.95 13.04 -4.66
N LEU A 311 5.20 12.76 -4.30
CA LEU A 311 5.68 12.77 -2.91
C LEU A 311 5.35 14.09 -2.16
N HIS A 312 5.54 15.23 -2.82
CA HIS A 312 5.33 16.58 -2.28
C HIS A 312 3.84 16.96 -2.10
N VAL A 313 2.91 16.21 -2.68
CA VAL A 313 1.48 16.48 -2.59
C VAL A 313 0.95 15.87 -1.30
N LYS A 314 0.15 16.64 -0.54
CA LYS A 314 -0.53 16.13 0.65
C LYS A 314 -1.48 14.99 0.29
N MET A 315 -1.65 14.02 1.18
CA MET A 315 -2.48 12.86 0.87
C MET A 315 -3.94 13.26 0.62
N GLU A 316 -4.47 14.23 1.36
CA GLU A 316 -5.82 14.78 1.23
C GLU A 316 -6.07 15.36 -0.17
N ASP A 317 -5.11 16.13 -0.68
CA ASP A 317 -5.18 16.69 -2.02
C ASP A 317 -5.12 15.56 -3.06
N TYR A 318 -4.19 14.61 -2.89
CA TYR A 318 -4.02 13.48 -3.81
C TYR A 318 -5.27 12.60 -3.91
N VAL A 319 -5.90 12.25 -2.79
CA VAL A 319 -7.10 11.39 -2.78
C VAL A 319 -8.32 12.08 -3.37
N SER A 320 -8.34 13.41 -3.39
CA SER A 320 -9.40 14.20 -4.02
C SER A 320 -9.30 14.23 -5.54
N TRP A 321 -8.15 13.85 -6.12
CA TRP A 321 -7.96 13.86 -7.56
C TRP A 321 -8.85 12.83 -8.24
N ALA A 322 -9.60 13.31 -9.23
CA ALA A 322 -10.45 12.48 -10.07
C ALA A 322 -9.85 12.27 -11.46
N LYS A 323 -10.17 11.13 -12.07
CA LYS A 323 -9.99 10.87 -13.48
C LYS A 323 -11.37 10.82 -14.14
N TRP A 324 -11.55 11.60 -15.21
CA TRP A 324 -12.75 11.53 -16.03
C TRP A 324 -12.87 10.14 -16.67
N ALA A 325 -13.89 9.37 -16.29
CA ALA A 325 -14.21 8.10 -16.93
C ALA A 325 -15.07 8.33 -18.17
N SER A 326 -14.95 7.44 -19.15
CA SER A 326 -15.74 7.48 -20.39
C SER A 326 -17.26 7.39 -20.18
N ALA A 327 -17.71 7.00 -18.97
CA ALA A 327 -19.11 6.94 -18.57
C ALA A 327 -19.63 8.23 -17.89
N GLY A 328 -18.82 9.29 -17.79
CA GLY A 328 -19.22 10.58 -17.20
C GLY A 328 -19.30 10.60 -15.67
N VAL A 329 -18.79 9.57 -15.00
CA VAL A 329 -18.62 9.52 -13.54
C VAL A 329 -17.15 9.72 -13.21
N ASP A 330 -16.85 10.64 -12.30
CA ASP A 330 -15.51 10.84 -11.79
C ASP A 330 -15.07 9.64 -10.94
N GLU A 331 -13.94 9.05 -11.27
CA GLU A 331 -13.33 7.96 -10.50
C GLU A 331 -12.07 8.45 -9.78
N PRO A 332 -11.70 7.85 -8.64
CA PRO A 332 -10.42 8.16 -8.00
C PRO A 332 -9.25 8.04 -8.99
N PHE A 333 -8.32 9.00 -8.96
CA PHE A 333 -7.14 9.00 -9.81
C PHE A 333 -6.27 7.76 -9.59
N ASP A 334 -6.02 7.42 -8.32
CA ASP A 334 -5.21 6.25 -7.93
C ASP A 334 -5.90 4.94 -8.35
N PRO A 335 -5.20 4.02 -9.05
CA PRO A 335 -5.80 2.79 -9.53
C PRO A 335 -6.22 1.85 -8.41
N TRP A 336 -5.53 1.85 -7.27
CA TRP A 336 -5.86 0.94 -6.17
C TRP A 336 -7.08 1.42 -5.38
N ILE A 337 -7.16 2.73 -5.10
CA ILE A 337 -8.37 3.33 -4.53
C ILE A 337 -9.57 3.10 -5.45
N ARG A 338 -9.39 3.28 -6.77
CA ARG A 338 -10.44 3.06 -7.76
C ARG A 338 -10.95 1.61 -7.79
N THR A 339 -10.07 0.61 -7.67
CA THR A 339 -10.49 -0.80 -7.54
C THR A 339 -11.43 -0.99 -6.36
N HIS A 340 -11.07 -0.47 -5.19
CA HIS A 340 -11.92 -0.58 -3.99
C HIS A 340 -13.28 0.12 -4.17
N VAL A 341 -13.30 1.33 -4.72
CA VAL A 341 -14.55 2.08 -4.97
C VAL A 341 -15.46 1.36 -5.96
N ARG A 342 -14.90 0.79 -7.03
CA ARG A 342 -15.67 -0.03 -7.99
C ARG A 342 -16.28 -1.28 -7.37
N LEU A 343 -15.66 -1.82 -6.32
CA LEU A 343 -16.15 -2.97 -5.56
C LEU A 343 -17.13 -2.59 -4.43
N GLY A 344 -17.58 -1.33 -4.39
CA GLY A 344 -18.54 -0.82 -3.41
C GLY A 344 -17.90 -0.20 -2.17
N GLY A 345 -16.58 -0.07 -2.13
CA GLY A 345 -15.87 0.61 -1.05
C GLY A 345 -16.14 2.12 -1.06
N GLN A 346 -16.11 2.72 0.13
CA GLN A 346 -16.22 4.16 0.32
C GLN A 346 -14.99 4.71 1.02
N VAL A 347 -14.40 5.74 0.44
CA VAL A 347 -13.31 6.50 1.05
C VAL A 347 -13.84 7.25 2.27
N ILE A 348 -13.22 7.03 3.42
CA ILE A 348 -13.60 7.64 4.69
C ILE A 348 -12.78 8.88 4.95
N LYS A 349 -11.48 8.69 5.21
CA LYS A 349 -10.51 9.75 5.50
C LYS A 349 -9.08 9.24 5.31
N VAL A 350 -8.14 10.18 5.29
CA VAL A 350 -6.71 9.87 5.40
C VAL A 350 -6.40 9.40 6.83
N CYS A 351 -5.56 8.39 6.96
CA CYS A 351 -4.93 7.99 8.22
C CYS A 351 -3.44 8.31 8.14
N HIS A 352 -3.05 9.43 8.77
CA HIS A 352 -1.74 10.08 8.58
C HIS A 352 -0.56 9.29 9.13
N GLU A 353 -0.80 8.40 10.08
CA GLU A 353 0.22 7.67 10.82
C GLU A 353 0.06 6.16 10.63
N SER A 354 -0.36 5.75 9.42
CA SER A 354 -0.73 4.37 9.15
C SER A 354 0.40 3.36 9.33
N MET A 355 1.63 3.75 9.02
CA MET A 355 2.82 2.94 9.32
C MET A 355 3.91 3.85 9.85
N ARG A 356 4.61 3.42 10.89
CA ARG A 356 5.75 4.14 11.44
C ARG A 356 6.99 3.26 11.48
N ILE A 357 8.04 3.71 10.79
CA ILE A 357 9.31 2.98 10.70
C ILE A 357 10.43 3.89 11.18
N GLU A 358 11.28 3.34 12.04
CA GLU A 358 12.41 4.06 12.60
C GLU A 358 13.65 3.19 12.60
N ALA A 359 14.79 3.80 12.27
CA ALA A 359 16.09 3.15 12.32
C ALA A 359 17.21 4.20 12.35
N ASP A 360 18.42 3.75 12.64
CA ASP A 360 19.62 4.57 12.46
C ASP A 360 19.93 4.83 10.97
N VAL A 361 20.85 5.77 10.72
CA VAL A 361 21.22 6.16 9.35
C VAL A 361 21.77 4.99 8.56
N ASP A 362 22.69 4.20 9.13
CA ASP A 362 23.33 3.08 8.44
C ASP A 362 22.29 2.05 7.98
N THR A 363 21.27 1.82 8.79
CA THR A 363 20.16 0.93 8.47
C THR A 363 19.28 1.50 7.36
N TRP A 364 18.94 2.78 7.41
CA TRP A 364 18.20 3.45 6.34
C TRP A 364 18.95 3.43 5.01
N GLU A 365 20.24 3.71 5.02
CA GLU A 365 21.08 3.68 3.82
C GLU A 365 21.19 2.26 3.25
N ARG A 366 21.26 1.22 4.10
CA ARG A 366 21.21 -0.19 3.66
C ARG A 366 19.88 -0.55 3.02
N TRP A 367 18.75 -0.13 3.59
CA TRP A 367 17.42 -0.45 3.06
C TRP A 367 17.10 0.26 1.75
N THR A 368 17.55 1.52 1.63
CA THR A 368 17.12 2.40 0.54
C THR A 368 18.17 2.58 -0.55
N GLY A 369 19.45 2.34 -0.24
CA GLY A 369 20.58 2.71 -1.10
C GLY A 369 20.79 4.23 -1.23
N VAL A 370 20.01 5.05 -0.51
CA VAL A 370 20.11 6.51 -0.51
C VAL A 370 21.05 6.94 0.59
N ARG A 371 21.96 7.87 0.31
CA ARG A 371 22.82 8.49 1.34
C ARG A 371 22.08 9.62 2.03
N PHE A 372 22.14 9.67 3.35
CA PHE A 372 21.43 10.67 4.15
C PHE A 372 22.32 11.87 4.42
N THR A 373 22.58 12.65 3.38
CA THR A 373 23.41 13.87 3.45
C THR A 373 22.55 15.14 3.39
N SER A 374 23.08 16.24 3.93
CA SER A 374 22.39 17.53 3.97
C SER A 374 22.25 18.21 2.60
N GLU A 375 23.06 17.80 1.61
CA GLU A 375 23.15 18.44 0.29
C GLU A 375 21.89 18.27 -0.54
N GLU A 376 21.17 17.15 -0.36
CA GLU A 376 19.99 16.79 -1.13
C GLU A 376 18.68 16.88 -0.32
N ALA A 377 18.77 17.33 0.94
CA ALA A 377 17.66 17.29 1.87
C ALA A 377 17.06 18.66 2.18
N LEU A 378 15.76 18.70 2.42
CA LEU A 378 15.10 19.91 2.90
C LEU A 378 15.26 20.01 4.42
N CYS A 379 15.97 21.04 4.87
CA CYS A 379 16.13 21.33 6.29
C CYS A 379 14.83 21.92 6.88
N ARG A 380 14.41 21.39 8.01
CA ARG A 380 13.20 21.76 8.76
C ARG A 380 13.47 21.76 10.26
N LYS A 381 12.51 22.27 11.00
CA LYS A 381 12.44 22.16 12.46
C LYS A 381 11.15 21.50 12.87
N ASP A 382 11.20 20.66 13.90
CA ASP A 382 10.00 20.11 14.53
C ASP A 382 9.37 21.12 15.50
N GLU A 383 8.31 20.69 16.20
CA GLU A 383 7.56 21.52 17.15
C GLU A 383 8.43 21.98 18.34
N ASP A 384 9.43 21.17 18.72
CA ASP A 384 10.39 21.47 19.78
C ASP A 384 11.61 22.27 19.28
N GLY A 385 11.64 22.62 17.99
CA GLY A 385 12.70 23.40 17.36
C GLY A 385 13.95 22.60 16.99
N ARG A 386 13.92 21.27 17.09
CA ARG A 386 15.01 20.37 16.68
C ARG A 386 15.08 20.29 15.16
N THR A 387 16.30 20.37 14.64
CA THR A 387 16.56 20.32 13.20
C THR A 387 16.44 18.89 12.69
N TYR A 388 15.76 18.72 11.55
CA TYR A 388 15.75 17.47 10.80
C TYR A 388 15.83 17.74 9.29
N TRP A 389 16.17 16.70 8.56
CA TRP A 389 16.27 16.67 7.10
C TRP A 389 15.17 15.79 6.54
N GLU A 390 14.38 16.32 5.59
CA GLU A 390 13.40 15.52 4.84
C GLU A 390 14.10 14.81 3.68
N MET A 391 14.25 13.48 3.81
CA MET A 391 14.89 12.62 2.83
C MET A 391 13.83 11.99 1.93
N SER A 392 14.02 12.11 0.61
CA SER A 392 13.22 11.40 -0.38
C SER A 392 13.81 10.01 -0.60
N VAL A 393 13.01 8.97 -0.37
CA VAL A 393 13.42 7.58 -0.62
C VAL A 393 12.48 6.93 -1.64
N ALA A 394 13.02 6.06 -2.48
CA ALA A 394 12.24 5.41 -3.52
C ALA A 394 11.06 4.65 -2.92
N SER A 395 9.90 4.74 -3.57
CA SER A 395 8.66 4.08 -3.16
C SER A 395 8.00 4.56 -1.87
N ALA A 396 8.53 5.56 -1.16
CA ALA A 396 7.85 6.18 -0.02
C ALA A 396 6.68 7.08 -0.44
N LEU A 397 5.70 7.23 0.45
CA LEU A 397 4.53 8.11 0.24
C LEU A 397 4.67 9.48 0.92
N SER A 398 5.65 9.61 1.81
CA SER A 398 6.05 10.81 2.54
C SER A 398 7.59 10.84 2.69
N TYR A 399 8.14 11.96 3.17
CA TYR A 399 9.57 12.07 3.43
C TYR A 399 9.98 11.32 4.70
N VAL A 400 11.18 10.74 4.71
CA VAL A 400 11.82 10.27 5.95
C VAL A 400 12.40 11.49 6.67
N ARG A 401 12.00 11.73 7.91
CA ARG A 401 12.59 12.79 8.76
C ARG A 401 13.84 12.24 9.43
N TYR A 402 15.01 12.67 8.97
CA TYR A 402 16.28 12.30 9.56
C TYR A 402 16.77 13.36 10.55
N PHE A 403 17.00 12.94 11.79
CA PHE A 403 17.50 13.73 12.91
C PHE A 403 18.98 13.38 13.13
N PRO A 404 19.92 14.21 12.64
CA PRO A 404 21.35 13.88 12.66
C PRO A 404 21.92 13.84 14.08
N ASP A 405 21.40 14.68 14.98
CA ASP A 405 21.80 14.75 16.39
C ASP A 405 21.44 13.47 17.17
N LEU A 406 20.41 12.75 16.72
CA LEU A 406 19.96 11.49 17.31
C LEU A 406 20.42 10.26 16.52
N ASN A 407 21.07 10.46 15.37
CA ASN A 407 21.31 9.42 14.38
C ASN A 407 20.05 8.59 14.09
N ARG A 408 18.91 9.24 13.81
CA ARG A 408 17.59 8.57 13.73
C ARG A 408 16.80 9.05 12.52
N GLY A 409 16.44 8.13 11.63
CA GLY A 409 15.47 8.37 10.56
C GLY A 409 14.10 7.87 10.97
N VAL A 410 13.08 8.72 10.82
CA VAL A 410 11.69 8.44 11.14
C VAL A 410 10.84 8.59 9.88
N TYR A 411 10.21 7.51 9.45
CA TYR A 411 9.24 7.48 8.37
C TYR A 411 7.83 7.30 8.94
N THR A 412 6.89 8.11 8.47
CA THR A 412 5.48 8.02 8.86
C THR A 412 4.64 8.03 7.59
N GLU A 413 4.07 6.88 7.25
CA GLU A 413 3.33 6.66 6.01
C GLU A 413 1.84 7.03 6.18
N PRO A 414 1.30 7.94 5.37
CA PRO A 414 -0.13 8.15 5.30
C PRO A 414 -0.78 7.09 4.40
N ASN A 415 -1.91 6.54 4.85
CA ASN A 415 -2.81 5.70 4.04
C ASN A 415 -4.22 6.31 4.01
N VAL A 416 -5.16 5.59 3.40
CA VAL A 416 -6.54 6.03 3.21
C VAL A 416 -7.49 4.96 3.70
N TRP A 417 -8.29 5.27 4.72
CA TRP A 417 -9.33 4.36 5.15
C TRP A 417 -10.43 4.23 4.10
N ILE A 418 -10.72 3.00 3.71
CA ILE A 418 -11.88 2.62 2.93
C ILE A 418 -12.70 1.61 3.72
N ARG A 419 -14.02 1.81 3.78
CA ARG A 419 -14.97 0.84 4.34
C ARG A 419 -15.80 0.23 3.22
N HIS A 420 -15.93 -1.09 3.22
CA HIS A 420 -16.80 -1.85 2.32
C HIS A 420 -18.17 -2.12 2.94
N VAL A 421 -19.15 -2.41 2.06
CA VAL A 421 -20.55 -2.73 2.37
C VAL A 421 -20.82 -4.22 2.33
#